data_AF-A0A256YUW6-F1
#
_entry.id   AF-A0A256YUW6-F1
#
_cell.length_a   1.000
_cell.length_b   1.000
_cell.length_c   1.000
_cell.angle_alpha   90.00
_cell.angle_beta   90.00
_cell.angle_gamma   90.00
#
_symmetry.space_group_name_H-M   'P 1'
#
loop_
_entity.id
_entity.type
_entity.pdbx_description
1 polymer ?
#
loop_
_entity_poly.entity_id
_entity_poly.type
_entity_poly.pdbx_seq_one_letter_code
_entity_poly.pdbx_strand_id
1 'polypeptide(L)'
;MRENVTGIESLTVEYMGFGGESPFPEALKIVAINPVEWLETAYYEEEWFKGISLEELPSSLSNETIILDSKFSKYLDVGDPISIRIGGKTFNLTVIAFYGPEDSQPSGFSLREWTRRTQSLNSYVNLSLYECVNKTVSAMAKILVRLNPEADGEEIAENIRDLEGVEWVVSVDEQLRFRDENILISGPLNIMRLGVFFAALAASVGVALVTFVTMQERRKEITLLMVRGLSLKQVVATLLAENLTVLLIAYGMGGFVGYLIDRGNVAAMNVASPLVAPRVIFPPEALLTLTLIGLLLASSAVIPIIVMAFLYSSKLVWRV
;
A
#
# COMPACT_ATOMS: atom_id res chain seq x y z
N MET A 1 19.46 21.12 -15.78
CA MET A 1 18.20 20.79 -15.09
C MET A 1 17.99 21.68 -13.87
N ARG A 2 18.82 21.61 -12.81
CA ARG A 2 18.71 22.50 -11.63
C ARG A 2 18.78 24.00 -11.93
N GLU A 3 19.48 24.41 -12.98
CA GLU A 3 19.59 25.83 -13.37
C GLU A 3 18.39 26.36 -14.16
N ASN A 4 17.59 25.46 -14.77
CA ASN A 4 16.51 25.84 -15.68
C ASN A 4 15.10 25.58 -15.12
N VAL A 5 14.99 24.79 -14.05
CA VAL A 5 13.70 24.36 -13.50
C VAL A 5 13.70 24.63 -11.99
N THR A 6 12.80 25.52 -11.57
CA THR A 6 12.57 25.83 -10.14
C THR A 6 11.68 24.77 -9.49
N GLY A 7 11.77 24.60 -8.17
CA GLY A 7 10.92 23.65 -7.43
C GLY A 7 11.50 22.24 -7.23
N ILE A 8 12.75 22.00 -7.65
CA ILE A 8 13.47 20.73 -7.43
C ILE A 8 14.23 20.79 -6.09
N GLU A 9 13.96 19.84 -5.20
CA GLU A 9 14.66 19.67 -3.92
C GLU A 9 15.99 18.93 -4.13
N SER A 10 15.92 17.71 -4.68
CA SER A 10 17.08 16.84 -4.90
C SER A 10 17.00 16.09 -6.22
N LEU A 11 18.15 15.65 -6.69
CA LEU A 11 18.35 15.02 -8.01
C LEU A 11 19.45 13.97 -7.90
N THR A 12 19.23 12.81 -8.51
CA THR A 12 20.27 11.79 -8.68
C THR A 12 20.14 11.16 -10.06
N VAL A 13 21.23 10.55 -10.53
CA VAL A 13 21.26 9.81 -11.81
C VAL A 13 21.45 8.33 -11.52
N GLU A 14 20.61 7.50 -12.14
CA GLU A 14 20.76 6.06 -12.24
C GLU A 14 21.21 5.70 -13.66
N TYR A 15 22.38 5.08 -13.81
CA TYR A 15 22.75 4.50 -15.10
C TYR A 15 22.28 3.05 -15.15
N MET A 16 21.38 2.75 -16.07
CA MET A 16 20.70 1.46 -16.20
C MET A 16 20.94 0.84 -17.58
N GLY A 17 20.49 -0.40 -17.77
CA GLY A 17 20.44 -1.04 -19.09
C GLY A 17 21.71 -1.77 -19.51
N PHE A 18 22.69 -1.88 -18.61
CA PHE A 18 23.86 -2.72 -18.78
C PHE A 18 23.89 -3.85 -17.73
N GLY A 19 24.71 -4.85 -18.00
CA GLY A 19 24.89 -6.00 -17.14
C GLY A 19 26.34 -6.42 -17.05
N GLY A 20 26.60 -7.38 -16.18
CA GLY A 20 27.88 -8.05 -16.04
C GLY A 20 27.78 -9.54 -16.35
N GLU A 21 28.89 -10.14 -16.71
CA GLU A 21 29.03 -11.59 -16.65
C GLU A 21 29.43 -11.98 -15.22
N SER A 22 28.67 -12.92 -14.66
CA SER A 22 28.92 -13.49 -13.35
C SER A 22 29.24 -14.99 -13.52
N PRO A 23 29.86 -15.65 -12.52
CA PRO A 23 30.08 -17.10 -12.55
C PRO A 23 28.78 -17.92 -12.45
N PHE A 24 27.64 -17.26 -12.19
CA PHE A 24 26.33 -17.89 -12.01
C PHE A 24 25.50 -17.87 -13.30
N PRO A 25 24.58 -18.82 -13.48
CA PRO A 25 23.76 -18.92 -14.69
C PRO A 25 22.75 -17.77 -14.84
N GLU A 26 22.41 -17.06 -13.76
CA GLU A 26 21.49 -15.93 -13.77
C GLU A 26 22.13 -14.67 -14.37
N ALA A 27 21.34 -13.93 -15.15
CA ALA A 27 21.76 -12.64 -15.69
C ALA A 27 21.93 -11.60 -14.57
N LEU A 28 23.11 -10.98 -14.53
CA LEU A 28 23.43 -9.87 -13.64
C LEU A 28 23.09 -8.54 -14.34
N LYS A 29 21.97 -7.94 -13.94
CA LYS A 29 21.57 -6.58 -14.35
C LYS A 29 22.12 -5.59 -13.34
N ILE A 30 22.77 -4.55 -13.83
CA ILE A 30 23.48 -3.59 -12.98
C ILE A 30 22.89 -2.20 -13.16
N VAL A 31 22.74 -1.50 -12.05
CA VAL A 31 22.42 -0.08 -11.99
C VAL A 31 23.52 0.62 -11.21
N ALA A 32 24.09 1.67 -11.80
CA ALA A 32 25.08 2.48 -11.11
C ALA A 32 24.43 3.70 -10.48
N ILE A 33 24.76 3.95 -9.21
CA ILE A 33 24.14 4.98 -8.37
C ILE A 33 25.18 5.71 -7.54
N ASN A 34 24.92 6.99 -7.24
CA ASN A 34 25.59 7.69 -6.15
C ASN A 34 24.81 7.42 -4.85
N PRO A 35 25.34 6.64 -3.88
CA PRO A 35 24.54 6.18 -2.76
C PRO A 35 24.04 7.31 -1.84
N VAL A 36 24.77 8.43 -1.75
CA VAL A 36 24.35 9.60 -0.94
C VAL A 36 23.14 10.27 -1.60
N GLU A 37 23.30 10.71 -2.85
CA GLU A 37 22.24 11.41 -3.59
C GLU A 37 21.02 10.51 -3.84
N TRP A 38 21.25 9.20 -4.01
CA TRP A 38 20.20 8.21 -4.24
C TRP A 38 19.24 8.15 -3.05
N LEU A 39 19.75 7.95 -1.83
CA LEU A 39 18.94 7.93 -0.61
C LEU A 39 18.27 9.28 -0.30
N GLU A 40 18.93 10.40 -0.64
CA GLU A 40 18.36 11.74 -0.48
C GLU A 40 17.27 12.08 -1.51
N THR A 41 17.15 11.33 -2.61
CA THR A 41 16.24 11.69 -3.71
C THR A 41 14.99 10.82 -3.76
N ALA A 42 15.09 9.52 -3.47
CA ALA A 42 13.93 8.62 -3.52
C ALA A 42 13.72 7.88 -2.21
N TYR A 43 12.51 7.35 -2.04
CA TYR A 43 12.15 6.49 -0.92
C TYR A 43 12.49 5.05 -1.25
N TYR A 44 13.10 4.34 -0.29
CA TYR A 44 13.43 2.93 -0.40
C TYR A 44 12.89 2.18 0.81
N GLU A 45 12.36 0.99 0.56
CA GLU A 45 11.92 0.10 1.62
C GLU A 45 13.13 -0.53 2.31
N GLU A 46 13.33 -0.23 3.59
CA GLU A 46 14.43 -0.78 4.38
C GLU A 46 14.40 -2.31 4.39
N GLU A 47 13.20 -2.90 4.46
CA GLU A 47 12.97 -4.36 4.45
C GLU A 47 13.51 -5.07 3.19
N TRP A 48 13.80 -4.33 2.12
CA TRP A 48 14.33 -4.89 0.88
C TRP A 48 15.85 -5.05 0.91
N PHE A 49 16.54 -4.40 1.86
CA PHE A 49 17.98 -4.51 2.02
C PHE A 49 18.29 -5.54 3.10
N LYS A 50 19.00 -6.59 2.70
CA LYS A 50 19.46 -7.64 3.61
C LYS A 50 20.96 -7.55 3.78
N GLY A 51 21.41 -7.43 5.02
CA GLY A 51 22.83 -7.38 5.38
C GLY A 51 23.39 -5.98 5.61
N ILE A 52 22.62 -4.92 5.33
CA ILE A 52 23.03 -3.53 5.57
C ILE A 52 21.84 -2.67 5.97
N SER A 53 22.09 -1.68 6.83
CA SER A 53 21.13 -0.62 7.13
C SER A 53 21.24 0.51 6.08
N LEU A 54 20.15 1.24 5.83
CA LEU A 54 20.18 2.36 4.89
C LEU A 54 21.13 3.48 5.32
N GLU A 55 21.38 3.63 6.63
CA GLU A 55 22.32 4.61 7.18
C GLU A 55 23.78 4.28 6.86
N GLU A 56 24.14 2.99 6.79
CA GLU A 56 25.50 2.53 6.52
C GLU A 56 25.82 2.46 5.01
N LEU A 57 24.77 2.41 4.17
CA LEU A 57 24.87 2.25 2.72
C LEU A 57 25.80 3.27 2.04
N PRO A 58 25.74 4.58 2.33
CA PRO A 58 26.61 5.56 1.68
C PRO A 58 28.10 5.35 1.94
N SER A 59 28.43 4.88 3.14
CA SER A 59 29.82 4.62 3.53
C SER A 59 30.35 3.28 3.01
N SER A 60 29.45 2.31 2.80
CA SER A 60 29.81 0.94 2.46
C SER A 60 29.86 0.69 0.96
N LEU A 61 28.99 1.35 0.17
CA LEU A 61 28.95 1.15 -1.29
C LEU A 61 30.07 1.93 -1.99
N SER A 62 31.19 1.26 -2.22
CA SER A 62 32.38 1.73 -2.93
C SER A 62 32.64 0.97 -4.24
N ASN A 63 33.77 1.26 -4.91
CA ASN A 63 34.20 0.59 -6.15
C ASN A 63 34.62 -0.88 -5.96
N GLU A 64 34.73 -1.35 -4.72
CA GLU A 64 35.13 -2.72 -4.38
C GLU A 64 33.95 -3.51 -3.79
N THR A 65 32.74 -2.96 -3.84
CA THR A 65 31.55 -3.54 -3.21
C THR A 65 30.36 -3.53 -4.15
N ILE A 66 29.40 -4.42 -3.90
CA ILE A 66 28.18 -4.53 -4.70
C ILE A 66 26.99 -4.90 -3.81
N ILE A 67 25.83 -4.32 -4.13
CA ILE A 67 24.54 -4.82 -3.65
C ILE A 67 24.00 -5.74 -4.73
N LEU A 68 23.85 -7.02 -4.41
CA LEU A 68 23.35 -7.99 -5.38
C LEU A 68 21.84 -8.10 -5.32
N ASP A 69 21.25 -8.46 -6.46
CA ASP A 69 19.87 -8.93 -6.50
C ASP A 69 19.69 -10.12 -5.53
N SER A 70 18.62 -10.09 -4.74
CA SER A 70 18.21 -11.12 -3.78
C SER A 70 18.29 -12.56 -4.30
N LYS A 71 18.10 -12.81 -5.60
CA LYS A 71 18.22 -14.15 -6.20
C LYS A 71 19.62 -14.78 -6.03
N PHE A 72 20.66 -13.97 -5.89
CA PHE A 72 22.04 -14.45 -5.72
C PHE A 72 22.34 -14.92 -4.29
N SER A 73 21.45 -14.67 -3.33
CA SER A 73 21.57 -15.17 -1.94
C SER A 73 21.55 -16.71 -1.83
N LYS A 74 21.18 -17.41 -2.92
CA LYS A 74 21.29 -18.87 -3.02
C LYS A 74 22.72 -19.37 -3.20
N TYR A 75 23.62 -18.50 -3.65
CA TYR A 75 24.98 -18.87 -4.03
C TYR A 75 26.05 -18.21 -3.15
N LEU A 76 25.73 -17.05 -2.59
CA LEU A 76 26.65 -16.20 -1.84
C LEU A 76 25.99 -15.72 -0.56
N ASP A 77 26.81 -15.50 0.45
CA ASP A 77 26.46 -14.80 1.68
C ASP A 77 27.01 -13.36 1.68
N VAL A 78 26.50 -12.54 2.60
CA VAL A 78 27.01 -11.17 2.80
C VAL A 78 28.44 -11.24 3.32
N GLY A 79 29.35 -10.52 2.66
CA GLY A 79 30.79 -10.54 2.91
C GLY A 79 31.58 -11.40 1.91
N ASP A 80 30.91 -12.19 1.06
CA ASP A 80 31.60 -13.03 0.09
C ASP A 80 32.20 -12.21 -1.07
N PRO A 81 33.37 -12.60 -1.59
CA PRO A 81 33.93 -12.01 -2.80
C PRO A 81 33.28 -12.57 -4.06
N ILE A 82 33.01 -11.71 -5.04
CA ILE A 82 32.51 -12.05 -6.36
C ILE A 82 33.36 -11.39 -7.45
N SER A 83 33.74 -12.16 -8.46
CA SER A 83 34.41 -11.64 -9.66
C SER A 83 33.37 -11.47 -10.77
N ILE A 84 33.17 -10.23 -11.20
CA ILE A 84 32.23 -9.88 -12.27
C ILE A 84 32.96 -9.20 -13.43
N ARG A 85 32.57 -9.53 -14.66
CA ARG A 85 33.13 -8.90 -15.86
C ARG A 85 32.12 -7.92 -16.44
N ILE A 86 32.48 -6.64 -16.46
CA ILE A 86 31.64 -5.55 -16.99
C ILE A 86 32.42 -4.85 -18.11
N GLY A 87 31.83 -4.75 -19.31
CA GLY A 87 32.47 -4.04 -20.43
C GLY A 87 33.84 -4.61 -20.83
N GLY A 88 34.07 -5.91 -20.59
CA GLY A 88 35.37 -6.56 -20.85
C GLY A 88 36.43 -6.38 -19.76
N LYS A 89 36.16 -5.61 -18.70
CA LYS A 89 37.02 -5.49 -17.52
C LYS A 89 36.51 -6.37 -16.38
N THR A 90 37.43 -6.96 -15.63
CA THR A 90 37.11 -7.82 -14.49
C THR A 90 37.22 -7.01 -13.20
N PHE A 91 36.20 -7.07 -12.37
CA PHE A 91 36.13 -6.42 -11.06
C PHE A 91 35.94 -7.49 -10.00
N ASN A 92 36.77 -7.44 -8.96
CA ASN A 92 36.60 -8.27 -7.77
C ASN A 92 35.91 -7.40 -6.72
N LEU A 93 34.65 -7.72 -6.44
CA LEU A 93 33.79 -6.97 -5.54
C LEU A 93 33.43 -7.83 -4.34
N THR A 94 33.10 -7.19 -3.22
CA THR A 94 32.57 -7.85 -2.02
C THR A 94 31.07 -7.59 -1.94
N VAL A 95 30.29 -8.64 -1.67
CA VAL A 95 28.84 -8.50 -1.51
C VAL A 95 28.56 -7.86 -0.15
N ILE A 96 28.01 -6.65 -0.14
CA ILE A 96 27.67 -5.94 1.11
C ILE A 96 26.21 -6.12 1.51
N ALA A 97 25.34 -6.41 0.54
CA ALA A 97 23.92 -6.60 0.78
C ALA A 97 23.24 -7.31 -0.38
N PHE A 98 22.05 -7.85 -0.09
CA PHE A 98 21.10 -8.30 -1.09
C PHE A 98 19.90 -7.34 -1.16
N TYR A 99 19.44 -7.05 -2.37
CA TYR A 99 18.31 -6.17 -2.65
C TYR A 99 17.14 -6.95 -3.26
N GLY A 100 15.98 -6.80 -2.63
CA GLY A 100 14.70 -7.33 -3.10
C GLY A 100 14.09 -8.38 -2.18
N PRO A 101 12.83 -8.77 -2.46
CA PRO A 101 12.11 -9.77 -1.69
C PRO A 101 12.85 -11.11 -1.71
N GLU A 102 12.81 -11.80 -0.58
CA GLU A 102 13.38 -13.14 -0.47
C GLU A 102 12.77 -14.08 -1.50
N ASP A 103 13.61 -14.96 -2.05
CA ASP A 103 13.26 -15.92 -3.10
C ASP A 103 12.39 -17.06 -2.54
N SER A 104 11.27 -16.74 -1.90
CA SER A 104 10.26 -17.73 -1.54
C SER A 104 9.53 -18.12 -2.82
N GLN A 105 9.83 -19.29 -3.38
CA GLN A 105 8.99 -19.89 -4.40
C GLN A 105 7.59 -20.06 -3.81
N PRO A 106 6.57 -19.34 -4.30
CA PRO A 106 5.22 -19.63 -3.85
C PRO A 106 4.81 -20.97 -4.44
N SER A 107 4.26 -21.84 -3.60
CA SER A 107 3.67 -23.10 -4.05
C SER A 107 2.61 -22.84 -5.12
N GLY A 108 2.73 -23.47 -6.29
CA GLY A 108 1.69 -23.44 -7.33
C GLY A 108 2.03 -22.64 -8.60
N PHE A 109 3.17 -21.96 -8.69
CA PHE A 109 3.66 -21.37 -9.95
C PHE A 109 4.58 -22.34 -10.70
N SER A 110 4.50 -22.36 -12.03
CA SER A 110 5.49 -23.09 -12.83
C SER A 110 6.86 -22.39 -12.75
N LEU A 111 7.95 -23.18 -12.82
CA LEU A 111 9.31 -22.67 -12.76
C LEU A 111 9.55 -21.55 -13.78
N ARG A 112 8.95 -21.62 -14.97
CA ARG A 112 9.09 -20.64 -16.05
C ARG A 112 8.38 -19.31 -15.76
N GLU A 113 7.20 -19.36 -15.15
CA GLU A 113 6.45 -18.16 -14.75
C GLU A 113 7.13 -17.45 -13.59
N TRP A 114 7.64 -18.23 -12.63
CA TRP A 114 8.41 -17.72 -11.51
C TRP A 114 9.72 -17.07 -11.98
N THR A 115 10.48 -17.75 -12.84
CA THR A 115 11.75 -17.21 -13.39
C THR A 115 11.54 -15.94 -14.22
N ARG A 116 10.44 -15.77 -14.97
CA ARG A 116 10.13 -14.48 -15.63
C ARG A 116 9.79 -13.36 -14.65
N ARG A 117 9.25 -13.70 -13.47
CA ARG A 117 8.79 -12.76 -12.45
C ARG A 117 9.92 -12.28 -11.52
N THR A 118 10.93 -13.13 -11.27
CA THR A 118 12.16 -12.78 -10.52
C THR A 118 13.28 -12.21 -11.39
N GLN A 119 13.17 -12.32 -12.72
CA GLN A 119 14.15 -11.82 -13.69
C GLN A 119 14.30 -10.28 -13.78
N SER A 120 13.59 -9.49 -12.97
CA SER A 120 13.50 -8.02 -13.14
C SER A 120 14.08 -7.18 -12.00
N LEU A 121 14.79 -7.76 -11.04
CA LEU A 121 15.49 -6.98 -10.02
C LEU A 121 16.90 -6.61 -10.49
N ASN A 122 17.39 -5.48 -9.98
CA ASN A 122 18.67 -4.90 -10.34
C ASN A 122 19.66 -5.08 -9.19
N SER A 123 20.94 -5.29 -9.54
CA SER A 123 22.06 -5.17 -8.62
C SER A 123 22.63 -3.75 -8.71
N TYR A 124 23.16 -3.22 -7.61
CA TYR A 124 23.61 -1.84 -7.52
C TYR A 124 25.11 -1.75 -7.28
N VAL A 125 25.76 -0.86 -8.02
CA VAL A 125 27.18 -0.54 -7.90
C VAL A 125 27.37 0.97 -7.72
N ASN A 126 28.51 1.36 -7.16
CA ASN A 126 28.85 2.77 -7.06
C ASN A 126 29.02 3.39 -8.46
N LEU A 127 28.55 4.63 -8.63
CA LEU A 127 28.70 5.42 -9.84
C LEU A 127 30.15 5.50 -10.35
N SER A 128 31.13 5.63 -9.46
CA SER A 128 32.55 5.70 -9.88
C SER A 128 33.07 4.40 -10.52
N LEU A 129 32.43 3.25 -10.24
CA LEU A 129 32.75 1.99 -10.94
C LEU A 129 32.26 2.06 -12.39
N TYR A 130 31.06 2.61 -12.61
CA TYR A 130 30.52 2.79 -13.96
C TYR A 130 31.36 3.74 -14.82
N GLU A 131 31.90 4.81 -14.23
CA GLU A 131 32.81 5.74 -14.94
C GLU A 131 34.04 5.03 -15.52
N CYS A 132 34.48 3.93 -14.91
CA CYS A 132 35.60 3.12 -15.41
C CYS A 132 35.26 2.31 -16.68
N VAL A 133 33.97 2.09 -16.96
CA VAL A 133 33.45 1.25 -18.06
C VAL A 133 32.51 2.00 -19.01
N ASN A 134 32.18 3.26 -18.76
CA ASN A 134 31.21 4.05 -19.53
C ASN A 134 31.49 4.13 -21.05
N LYS A 135 32.75 4.00 -21.47
CA LYS A 135 33.14 3.96 -22.90
C LYS A 135 32.93 2.58 -23.54
N THR A 136 32.80 1.54 -22.73
CA THR A 136 32.72 0.13 -23.15
C THR A 136 31.32 -0.45 -23.04
N VAL A 137 30.48 0.11 -22.15
CA VAL A 137 29.09 -0.32 -21.98
C VAL A 137 28.14 0.79 -22.42
N SER A 138 27.06 0.41 -23.08
CA SER A 138 25.94 1.32 -23.36
C SER A 138 25.01 1.31 -22.15
N ALA A 139 24.71 2.49 -21.61
CA ALA A 139 23.76 2.64 -20.50
C ALA A 139 22.79 3.79 -20.78
N MET A 140 21.58 3.63 -20.28
CA MET A 140 20.54 4.65 -20.29
C MET A 140 20.58 5.41 -18.97
N ALA A 141 20.71 6.73 -19.03
CA ALA A 141 20.63 7.60 -17.86
C ALA A 141 19.15 7.81 -17.49
N LYS A 142 18.77 7.40 -16.29
CA LYS A 142 17.47 7.71 -15.69
C LYS A 142 17.70 8.70 -14.56
N ILE A 143 17.10 9.86 -14.66
CA ILE A 143 17.26 10.92 -13.66
C ILE A 143 16.07 10.85 -12.71
N LEU A 144 16.35 10.72 -11.42
CA LEU A 144 15.33 10.84 -10.38
C LEU A 144 15.31 12.29 -9.90
N VAL A 145 14.11 12.84 -9.74
CA VAL A 145 13.88 14.22 -9.33
C VAL A 145 12.93 14.20 -8.15
N ARG A 146 13.37 14.77 -7.01
CA ARG A 146 12.49 15.05 -5.88
C ARG A 146 12.04 16.51 -5.98
N LEU A 147 10.73 16.70 -5.91
CA LEU A 147 10.12 18.03 -5.93
C LEU A 147 9.89 18.53 -4.51
N ASN A 148 9.89 19.86 -4.35
CA ASN A 148 9.47 20.47 -3.10
C ASN A 148 8.00 20.11 -2.81
N PRO A 149 7.57 19.99 -1.54
CA PRO A 149 6.22 19.56 -1.18
C PRO A 149 5.05 20.37 -1.77
N GLU A 150 5.29 21.64 -2.12
CA GLU A 150 4.29 22.56 -2.68
C GLU A 150 4.44 22.77 -4.20
N ALA A 151 5.38 22.07 -4.84
CA ALA A 151 5.63 22.22 -6.27
C ALA A 151 4.61 21.44 -7.10
N ASP A 152 4.19 22.03 -8.23
CA ASP A 152 3.33 21.35 -9.20
C ASP A 152 4.17 20.38 -10.04
N GLY A 153 3.99 19.08 -9.79
CA GLY A 153 4.75 18.03 -10.47
C GLY A 153 4.33 17.79 -11.91
N GLU A 154 3.20 18.31 -12.37
CA GLU A 154 2.79 18.25 -13.75
C GLU A 154 3.43 19.38 -14.56
N GLU A 155 3.33 20.62 -14.08
CA GLU A 155 3.95 21.78 -14.71
C GLU A 155 5.48 21.58 -14.83
N ILE A 156 6.11 21.08 -13.77
CA ILE A 156 7.54 20.79 -13.77
C ILE A 156 7.88 19.67 -14.77
N ALA A 157 7.04 18.64 -14.90
CA ALA A 157 7.28 17.56 -15.84
C ALA A 157 7.14 18.02 -17.30
N GLU A 158 6.21 18.92 -17.60
CA GLU A 158 6.10 19.59 -18.91
C GLU A 158 7.37 20.38 -19.22
N ASN A 159 7.82 21.23 -18.29
CA ASN A 159 9.04 22.02 -18.44
C ASN A 159 10.30 21.13 -18.66
N ILE A 160 10.34 19.94 -18.05
CA ILE A 160 11.44 19.00 -18.23
C ILE A 160 11.38 18.32 -19.61
N ARG A 161 10.17 18.01 -20.13
CA ARG A 161 10.03 17.39 -21.47
C ARG A 161 10.53 18.29 -22.59
N ASP A 162 10.40 19.60 -22.42
CA ASP A 162 10.84 20.58 -23.40
C ASP A 162 12.38 20.75 -23.45
N LEU A 163 13.11 20.16 -22.51
CA LEU A 163 14.57 20.19 -22.51
C LEU A 163 15.15 19.25 -23.58
N GLU A 164 16.17 19.72 -24.29
CA GLU A 164 16.91 18.90 -25.26
C GLU A 164 17.56 17.68 -24.58
N GLY A 165 17.43 16.51 -25.21
CA GLY A 165 18.03 15.26 -24.73
C GLY A 165 17.17 14.45 -23.76
N VAL A 166 15.95 14.90 -23.46
CA VAL A 166 14.98 14.14 -22.66
C VAL A 166 14.12 13.27 -23.60
N GLU A 167 14.15 11.94 -23.40
CA GLU A 167 13.37 11.01 -24.21
C GLU A 167 11.92 10.88 -23.71
N TRP A 168 11.75 10.74 -22.40
CA TRP A 168 10.45 10.64 -21.74
C TRP A 168 10.55 11.11 -20.30
N VAL A 169 9.43 11.59 -19.76
CA VAL A 169 9.29 12.03 -18.37
C VAL A 169 8.10 11.31 -17.76
N VAL A 170 8.27 10.83 -16.54
CA VAL A 170 7.21 10.25 -15.74
C VAL A 170 7.05 11.09 -14.49
N SER A 171 5.88 11.72 -14.35
CA SER A 171 5.46 12.41 -13.13
C SER A 171 4.52 11.53 -12.32
N VAL A 172 4.68 11.55 -11.00
CA VAL A 172 3.77 10.85 -10.08
C VAL A 172 2.37 11.46 -10.16
N ASP A 173 2.26 12.79 -10.22
CA ASP A 173 0.98 13.49 -10.27
C ASP A 173 0.20 13.16 -11.55
N GLU A 174 0.89 13.13 -12.69
CA GLU A 174 0.28 12.70 -13.96
C GLU A 174 -0.14 11.24 -13.94
N GLN A 175 0.65 10.36 -13.33
CA GLN A 175 0.29 8.95 -13.18
C GLN A 175 -0.93 8.76 -12.27
N LEU A 176 -1.02 9.53 -11.18
CA LEU A 176 -2.18 9.51 -10.29
C LEU A 176 -3.44 10.00 -11.00
N ARG A 177 -3.34 11.11 -11.74
CA ARG A 177 -4.46 11.61 -12.56
C ARG A 177 -4.86 10.58 -13.63
N PHE A 178 -3.90 10.05 -14.38
CA PHE A 178 -4.16 9.03 -15.39
C PHE A 178 -4.83 7.80 -14.77
N ARG A 179 -4.39 7.36 -13.59
CA ARG A 179 -5.00 6.26 -12.86
C ARG A 179 -6.46 6.56 -12.50
N ASP A 180 -6.74 7.78 -12.05
CA ASP A 180 -8.07 8.18 -11.60
C ASP A 180 -9.03 8.38 -12.78
N GLU A 181 -8.57 8.95 -13.89
CA GLU A 181 -9.35 9.19 -15.11
C GLU A 181 -9.53 7.92 -15.97
N ASN A 182 -8.56 6.99 -15.94
CA ASN A 182 -8.62 5.80 -16.77
C ASN A 182 -9.62 4.79 -16.21
N ILE A 183 -10.77 4.68 -16.89
CA ILE A 183 -11.88 3.77 -16.56
C ILE A 183 -11.42 2.31 -16.42
N LEU A 184 -10.39 1.87 -17.15
CA LEU A 184 -9.89 0.49 -17.02
C LEU A 184 -9.19 0.22 -15.68
N ILE A 185 -8.63 1.27 -15.07
CA ILE A 185 -7.91 1.19 -13.80
C ILE A 185 -8.81 1.62 -12.64
N SER A 186 -9.50 2.77 -12.76
CA SER A 186 -10.40 3.30 -11.73
C SER A 186 -11.78 2.62 -11.72
N GLY A 187 -12.23 2.06 -12.84
CA GLY A 187 -13.54 1.40 -12.98
C GLY A 187 -13.77 0.28 -11.97
N PRO A 188 -12.88 -0.75 -11.88
CA PRO A 188 -13.01 -1.81 -10.90
C PRO A 188 -13.07 -1.28 -9.45
N LEU A 189 -12.22 -0.31 -9.10
CA LEU A 189 -12.20 0.31 -7.77
C LEU A 189 -13.52 1.04 -7.47
N ASN A 190 -14.05 1.77 -8.45
CA ASN A 190 -15.33 2.46 -8.33
C ASN A 190 -16.51 1.48 -8.20
N ILE A 191 -16.48 0.36 -8.92
CA ILE A 191 -17.48 -0.72 -8.76
C ILE A 191 -17.41 -1.33 -7.36
N MET A 192 -16.20 -1.58 -6.83
CA MET A 192 -16.03 -2.07 -5.46
C MET A 192 -16.57 -1.07 -4.43
N ARG A 193 -16.27 0.22 -4.58
CA ARG A 193 -16.82 1.29 -3.71
C ARG A 193 -18.35 1.33 -3.75
N LEU A 194 -18.95 1.20 -4.93
CA LEU A 194 -20.41 1.14 -5.08
C LEU A 194 -20.98 -0.14 -4.43
N GLY A 195 -20.29 -1.26 -4.55
CA GLY A 195 -20.63 -2.51 -3.88
C GLY A 195 -20.65 -2.36 -2.35
N VAL A 196 -19.66 -1.67 -1.77
CA VAL A 196 -19.63 -1.35 -0.33
C VAL A 196 -20.83 -0.51 0.08
N PHE A 197 -21.20 0.49 -0.73
CA PHE A 197 -22.39 1.32 -0.46
C PHE A 197 -23.69 0.49 -0.43
N PHE A 198 -23.91 -0.37 -1.43
CA PHE A 198 -25.09 -1.24 -1.44
C PHE A 198 -25.08 -2.28 -0.32
N ALA A 199 -23.91 -2.84 0.01
CA ALA A 199 -23.76 -3.75 1.13
C ALA A 199 -24.10 -3.08 2.47
N ALA A 200 -23.66 -1.84 2.67
CA ALA A 200 -23.98 -1.04 3.85
C ALA A 200 -25.49 -0.73 3.95
N LEU A 201 -26.14 -0.39 2.83
CA LEU A 201 -27.60 -0.19 2.80
C LEU A 201 -28.36 -1.48 3.11
N ALA A 202 -28.00 -2.59 2.48
CA ALA A 202 -28.64 -3.88 2.72
C ALA A 202 -28.46 -4.33 4.19
N ALA A 203 -27.25 -4.18 4.73
CA ALA A 203 -26.96 -4.46 6.13
C ALA A 203 -27.78 -3.56 7.06
N SER A 204 -27.89 -2.26 6.75
CA SER A 204 -28.72 -1.32 7.50
C SER A 204 -30.18 -1.77 7.53
N VAL A 205 -30.79 -2.09 6.38
CA VAL A 205 -32.19 -2.59 6.35
C VAL A 205 -32.34 -3.87 7.18
N GLY A 206 -31.39 -4.79 7.08
CA GLY A 206 -31.37 -6.02 7.87
C GLY A 206 -31.33 -5.76 9.38
N VAL A 207 -30.42 -4.89 9.83
CA VAL A 207 -30.28 -4.52 11.25
C VAL A 207 -31.55 -3.85 11.77
N ALA A 208 -32.15 -2.92 11.01
CA ALA A 208 -33.40 -2.28 11.39
C ALA A 208 -34.52 -3.31 11.55
N LEU A 209 -34.64 -4.24 10.61
CA LEU A 209 -35.69 -5.26 10.61
C LEU A 209 -35.55 -6.21 11.80
N VAL A 210 -34.33 -6.73 12.05
CA VAL A 210 -34.06 -7.63 13.19
C VAL A 210 -34.35 -6.92 14.51
N THR A 211 -33.89 -5.67 14.64
CA THR A 211 -34.15 -4.87 15.85
C THR A 211 -35.64 -4.61 16.04
N PHE A 212 -36.35 -4.28 14.95
CA PHE A 212 -37.79 -4.05 14.97
C PHE A 212 -38.58 -5.29 15.41
N VAL A 213 -38.26 -6.47 14.86
CA VAL A 213 -38.90 -7.74 15.24
C VAL A 213 -38.62 -8.05 16.71
N THR A 214 -37.37 -7.88 17.17
CA THR A 214 -36.99 -8.09 18.57
C THR A 214 -37.79 -7.19 19.52
N MET A 215 -38.01 -5.93 19.14
CA MET A 215 -38.85 -4.99 19.92
C MET A 215 -40.34 -5.37 19.89
N GLN A 216 -40.84 -5.94 18.80
CA GLN A 216 -42.22 -6.45 18.73
C GLN A 216 -42.43 -7.64 19.67
N GLU A 217 -41.49 -8.58 19.69
CA GLU A 217 -41.56 -9.75 20.57
C GLU A 217 -41.56 -9.33 22.05
N ARG A 218 -40.76 -8.32 22.40
CA ARG A 218 -40.66 -7.77 23.76
C ARG A 218 -41.70 -6.72 24.10
N ARG A 219 -42.73 -6.52 23.28
CA ARG A 219 -43.77 -5.49 23.50
C ARG A 219 -44.44 -5.59 24.87
N LYS A 220 -44.72 -6.80 25.35
CA LYS A 220 -45.36 -7.01 26.67
C LYS A 220 -44.47 -6.56 27.82
N GLU A 221 -43.18 -6.83 27.74
CA GLU A 221 -42.17 -6.41 28.73
C GLU A 221 -42.06 -4.88 28.77
N ILE A 222 -41.95 -4.25 27.60
CA ILE A 222 -41.86 -2.78 27.46
C ILE A 222 -43.12 -2.10 28.04
N THR A 223 -44.31 -2.65 27.76
CA THR A 223 -45.58 -2.14 28.31
C THR A 223 -45.63 -2.29 29.83
N LEU A 224 -45.15 -3.42 30.36
CA LEU A 224 -45.12 -3.68 31.79
C LEU A 224 -44.16 -2.76 32.54
N LEU A 225 -43.02 -2.38 31.94
CA LEU A 225 -42.12 -1.37 32.48
C LEU A 225 -42.80 0.00 32.59
N MET A 226 -43.55 0.42 31.56
CA MET A 226 -44.29 1.68 31.60
C MET A 226 -45.42 1.68 32.64
N VAL A 227 -46.17 0.57 32.77
CA VAL A 227 -47.23 0.44 33.79
C VAL A 227 -46.66 0.49 35.22
N ARG A 228 -45.43 0.03 35.43
CA ARG A 228 -44.72 0.14 36.71
C ARG A 228 -44.23 1.56 37.03
N GLY A 229 -44.50 2.55 36.18
CA GLY A 229 -44.22 3.96 36.44
C GLY A 229 -42.90 4.47 35.85
N LEU A 230 -42.21 3.68 35.01
CA LEU A 230 -41.03 4.19 34.29
C LEU A 230 -41.46 5.20 33.22
N SER A 231 -40.73 6.32 33.16
CA SER A 231 -40.93 7.31 32.10
C SER A 231 -40.45 6.76 30.74
N LEU A 232 -41.02 7.27 29.64
CA LEU A 232 -40.62 6.87 28.28
C LEU A 232 -39.12 7.04 28.02
N LYS A 233 -38.51 8.10 28.57
CA LYS A 233 -37.07 8.35 28.46
C LYS A 233 -36.25 7.28 29.16
N GLN A 234 -36.69 6.81 30.33
CA GLN A 234 -36.04 5.74 31.07
C GLN A 234 -36.17 4.41 30.33
N VAL A 235 -37.35 4.10 29.79
CA VAL A 235 -37.57 2.87 29.00
C VAL A 235 -36.67 2.84 27.76
N VAL A 236 -36.62 3.94 26.99
CA VAL A 236 -35.74 4.07 25.83
C VAL A 236 -34.28 3.95 26.23
N ALA A 237 -33.85 4.62 27.29
CA ALA A 237 -32.47 4.54 27.78
C ALA A 237 -32.07 3.11 28.17
N THR A 238 -32.96 2.36 28.84
CA THR A 238 -32.72 0.95 29.19
C THR A 238 -32.58 0.07 27.94
N LEU A 239 -33.48 0.20 26.97
CA LEU A 239 -33.43 -0.57 25.72
C LEU A 239 -32.22 -0.23 24.85
N LEU A 240 -31.80 1.04 24.83
CA LEU A 240 -30.60 1.48 24.14
C LEU A 240 -29.33 0.96 24.83
N ALA A 241 -29.27 0.98 26.16
CA ALA A 241 -28.12 0.46 26.91
C ALA A 241 -27.93 -1.04 26.68
N GLU A 242 -29.02 -1.81 26.59
CA GLU A 242 -28.97 -3.23 26.26
C GLU A 242 -28.41 -3.46 24.84
N ASN A 243 -28.93 -2.74 23.84
CA ASN A 243 -28.47 -2.87 22.46
C ASN A 243 -27.07 -2.30 22.22
N LEU A 244 -26.62 -1.33 23.02
CA LEU A 244 -25.27 -0.79 22.94
C LEU A 244 -24.21 -1.87 23.16
N THR A 245 -24.45 -2.79 24.09
CA THR A 245 -23.51 -3.89 24.35
C THR A 245 -23.38 -4.80 23.13
N VAL A 246 -24.50 -5.13 22.48
CA VAL A 246 -24.52 -5.95 21.27
C VAL A 246 -23.82 -5.24 20.11
N LEU A 247 -24.08 -3.93 19.94
CA LEU A 247 -23.44 -3.11 18.90
C LEU A 247 -21.92 -3.04 19.07
N LEU A 248 -21.43 -2.83 20.29
CA LEU A 248 -19.99 -2.76 20.57
C LEU A 248 -19.29 -4.09 20.25
N ILE A 249 -19.90 -5.22 20.64
CA ILE A 249 -19.37 -6.56 20.33
C ILE A 249 -19.37 -6.79 18.81
N ALA A 250 -20.46 -6.41 18.12
CA ALA A 250 -20.58 -6.57 16.68
C ALA A 250 -19.52 -5.76 15.92
N TYR A 251 -19.27 -4.51 16.31
CA TYR A 251 -18.22 -3.68 15.70
C TYR A 251 -16.82 -4.21 15.99
N GLY A 252 -16.55 -4.65 17.21
CA GLY A 252 -15.26 -5.26 17.56
C GLY A 252 -14.98 -6.51 16.73
N MET A 253 -15.95 -7.42 16.66
CA MET A 253 -15.81 -8.68 15.93
C MET A 253 -15.77 -8.46 14.41
N GLY A 254 -16.66 -7.63 13.87
CA GLY A 254 -16.68 -7.30 12.44
C GLY A 254 -15.41 -6.59 11.98
N GLY A 255 -14.91 -5.63 12.77
CA GLY A 255 -13.65 -4.95 12.51
C GLY A 255 -12.46 -5.90 12.56
N PHE A 256 -12.41 -6.79 13.55
CA PHE A 256 -11.35 -7.80 13.66
C PHE A 256 -11.35 -8.76 12.46
N VAL A 257 -12.51 -9.28 12.06
CA VAL A 257 -12.62 -10.17 10.88
C VAL A 257 -12.25 -9.42 9.60
N GLY A 258 -12.71 -8.18 9.43
CA GLY A 258 -12.34 -7.34 8.28
C GLY A 258 -10.83 -7.11 8.18
N TYR A 259 -10.18 -6.83 9.31
CA TYR A 259 -8.72 -6.69 9.38
C TYR A 259 -7.98 -7.99 9.00
N LEU A 260 -8.47 -9.15 9.45
CA LEU A 260 -7.89 -10.44 9.07
C LEU A 260 -8.01 -10.72 7.56
N ILE A 261 -9.15 -10.39 6.96
CA ILE A 261 -9.36 -10.52 5.50
C ILE A 261 -8.38 -9.64 4.74
N ASP A 262 -8.21 -8.39 5.17
CA ASP A 262 -7.31 -7.44 4.53
C ASP A 262 -5.83 -7.88 4.62
N ARG A 263 -5.40 -8.34 5.79
CA ARG A 263 -4.07 -8.96 5.98
C ARG A 263 -3.87 -10.20 5.10
N GLY A 264 -4.90 -11.04 4.97
CA GLY A 264 -4.89 -12.20 4.08
C GLY A 264 -4.75 -11.81 2.61
N ASN A 265 -5.49 -10.78 2.17
CA ASN A 265 -5.39 -10.25 0.81
C ASN A 265 -4.00 -9.69 0.51
N VAL A 266 -3.42 -8.91 1.44
CA VAL A 266 -2.05 -8.40 1.30
C VAL A 266 -1.03 -9.55 1.17
N ALA A 267 -1.15 -10.57 2.02
CA ALA A 267 -0.27 -11.75 1.92
C ALA A 267 -0.41 -12.46 0.58
N ALA A 268 -1.63 -12.62 0.06
CA ALA A 268 -1.89 -13.21 -1.25
C ALA A 268 -1.33 -12.36 -2.41
N MET A 269 -1.43 -11.02 -2.31
CA MET A 269 -0.89 -10.10 -3.30
C MET A 269 0.64 -10.09 -3.32
N ASN A 270 1.28 -10.13 -2.15
CA ASN A 270 2.75 -10.22 -2.03
C ASN A 270 3.30 -11.48 -2.72
N VAL A 271 2.55 -12.59 -2.67
CA VAL A 271 2.87 -13.82 -3.42
C VAL A 271 2.72 -13.64 -4.94
N ALA A 272 1.70 -12.91 -5.38
CA ALA A 272 1.40 -12.73 -6.80
C ALA A 272 2.29 -11.69 -7.49
N SER A 273 2.70 -10.64 -6.78
CA SER A 273 3.49 -9.52 -7.29
C SER A 273 4.57 -9.11 -6.27
N PRO A 274 5.78 -9.69 -6.33
CA PRO A 274 6.84 -9.41 -5.37
C PRO A 274 7.48 -8.01 -5.56
N LEU A 275 7.21 -7.31 -6.68
CA LEU A 275 7.85 -6.05 -7.05
C LEU A 275 7.31 -4.81 -6.32
N VAL A 276 6.20 -4.94 -5.60
CA VAL A 276 5.67 -3.91 -4.70
C VAL A 276 5.11 -4.70 -3.54
N ALA A 277 5.49 -4.39 -2.31
CA ALA A 277 4.90 -4.98 -1.12
C ALA A 277 3.69 -4.12 -0.70
N PRO A 278 2.45 -4.41 -1.17
CA PRO A 278 1.27 -3.72 -0.69
C PRO A 278 1.21 -3.77 0.83
N ARG A 279 1.01 -2.60 1.44
CA ARG A 279 0.80 -2.46 2.87
C ARG A 279 -0.64 -2.03 3.12
N VAL A 280 -1.17 -2.49 4.25
CA VAL A 280 -2.46 -2.01 4.75
C VAL A 280 -2.26 -0.59 5.25
N ILE A 281 -2.75 0.38 4.49
CA ILE A 281 -2.77 1.78 4.87
C ILE A 281 -4.23 2.22 4.88
N PHE A 282 -4.65 2.88 5.95
CA PHE A 282 -5.98 3.47 6.07
C PHE A 282 -5.92 4.96 5.74
N PRO A 283 -6.12 5.36 4.47
CA PRO A 283 -6.17 6.77 4.13
C PRO A 283 -7.36 7.45 4.84
N PRO A 284 -7.31 8.77 5.07
CA PRO A 284 -8.38 9.51 5.75
C PRO A 284 -9.77 9.27 5.14
N GLU A 285 -9.86 9.16 3.81
CA GLU A 285 -11.10 8.87 3.09
C GLU A 285 -11.69 7.48 3.42
N ALA A 286 -10.82 6.48 3.59
CA ALA A 286 -11.27 5.16 4.01
C ALA A 286 -11.79 5.19 5.45
N LEU A 287 -11.14 5.96 6.34
CA LEU A 287 -11.60 6.13 7.71
C LEU A 287 -12.96 6.86 7.74
N LEU A 288 -13.14 7.90 6.93
CA LEU A 288 -14.41 8.62 6.80
C LEU A 288 -15.52 7.68 6.32
N THR A 289 -15.30 6.91 5.26
CA THR A 289 -16.30 5.96 4.76
C THR A 289 -16.66 4.88 5.78
N LEU A 290 -15.68 4.32 6.50
CA LEU A 290 -15.91 3.36 7.58
C LEU A 290 -16.74 3.97 8.73
N THR A 291 -16.43 5.20 9.14
CA THR A 291 -17.19 5.88 10.21
C THR A 291 -18.63 6.17 9.78
N LEU A 292 -18.87 6.56 8.52
CA LEU A 292 -20.22 6.75 7.99
C LEU A 292 -21.02 5.45 7.96
N ILE A 293 -20.42 4.34 7.53
CA ILE A 293 -21.06 3.03 7.54
C ILE A 293 -21.38 2.61 8.97
N GLY A 294 -20.44 2.79 9.91
CA GLY A 294 -20.65 2.55 11.32
C GLY A 294 -21.84 3.36 11.85
N LEU A 295 -21.86 4.68 11.62
CA LEU A 295 -22.95 5.55 12.04
C LEU A 295 -24.30 5.13 11.44
N LEU A 296 -24.33 4.75 10.16
CA LEU A 296 -25.53 4.27 9.48
C LEU A 296 -26.07 3.00 10.15
N LEU A 297 -25.21 2.02 10.44
CA LEU A 297 -25.60 0.78 11.10
C LEU A 297 -26.06 1.03 12.55
N ALA A 298 -25.39 1.91 13.29
CA ALA A 298 -25.80 2.29 14.64
C ALA A 298 -27.19 2.96 14.61
N SER A 299 -27.37 3.91 13.69
CA SER A 299 -28.66 4.60 13.49
C SER A 299 -29.76 3.60 13.15
N SER A 300 -29.45 2.60 12.32
CA SER A 300 -30.39 1.56 11.94
C SER A 300 -30.85 0.68 13.11
N ALA A 301 -29.98 0.42 14.08
CA ALA A 301 -30.36 -0.27 15.32
C ALA A 301 -31.15 0.65 16.27
N VAL A 302 -30.76 1.92 16.38
CA VAL A 302 -31.32 2.87 17.35
C VAL A 302 -32.71 3.37 16.96
N ILE A 303 -32.95 3.69 15.68
CA ILE A 303 -34.20 4.28 15.19
C ILE A 303 -35.43 3.40 15.49
N PRO A 304 -35.44 2.09 15.19
CA PRO A 304 -36.58 1.22 15.49
C PRO A 304 -36.94 1.19 16.97
N ILE A 305 -35.95 1.21 17.87
CA ILE A 305 -36.15 1.20 19.33
C ILE A 305 -36.91 2.46 19.76
N ILE A 306 -36.45 3.63 19.30
CA ILE A 306 -37.09 4.91 19.63
C ILE A 306 -38.51 4.93 19.09
N VAL A 307 -38.71 4.63 17.80
CA VAL A 307 -40.03 4.65 17.15
C VAL A 307 -41.01 3.73 17.87
N MET A 308 -40.58 2.51 18.23
CA MET A 308 -41.44 1.53 18.90
C MET A 308 -41.81 1.94 20.31
N ALA A 309 -40.86 2.47 21.08
CA ALA A 309 -41.15 2.98 22.42
C ALA A 309 -42.20 4.10 22.38
N PHE A 310 -42.08 5.04 21.44
CA PHE A 310 -43.06 6.12 21.23
C PHE A 310 -44.44 5.61 20.76
N LEU A 311 -44.48 4.66 19.82
CA LEU A 311 -45.73 4.09 19.33
C LEU A 311 -46.49 3.31 20.41
N TYR A 312 -45.79 2.73 21.37
CA TYR A 312 -46.42 2.00 22.47
C TYR A 312 -46.87 2.91 23.61
N SER A 313 -46.16 4.00 23.90
CA SER A 313 -46.64 4.97 24.89
C SER A 313 -47.92 5.67 24.45
N SER A 314 -48.07 6.02 23.16
CA SER A 314 -49.27 6.70 22.65
C SER A 314 -50.53 5.85 22.73
N LYS A 315 -50.42 4.52 22.62
CA LYS A 315 -51.54 3.58 22.75
C LYS A 315 -51.99 3.34 24.20
N LEU A 316 -51.15 3.64 25.20
CA LEU A 316 -51.50 3.53 26.62
C LEU A 316 -52.40 4.68 27.09
N VAL A 317 -52.25 5.88 26.52
CA VAL A 317 -53.04 7.08 26.89
C VAL A 317 -54.52 6.98 26.49
N TRP A 318 -54.86 6.13 25.51
CA TRP A 318 -56.23 5.98 25.00
C TRP A 318 -57.10 4.92 25.72
N ARG A 319 -56.60 4.31 26.79
CA ARG A 319 -57.33 3.24 27.53
C ARG A 319 -57.53 3.53 29.03
N VAL A 320 -57.38 4.79 29.45
CA VAL A 320 -57.77 5.25 30.79
C VAL A 320 -59.09 5.98 30.71
#